data_AF-A0A085V8Z7-F1
#
_entry.id   AF-A0A085V8Z7-F1
#
_cell.length_a   1.000
_cell.length_b   1.000
_cell.length_c   1.000
_cell.angle_alpha   90.00
_cell.angle_beta   90.00
_cell.angle_gamma   90.00
#
_symmetry.space_group_name_H-M   'P 1'
#
loop_
_entity.id
_entity.type
_entity.pdbx_description
1 polymer ?
#
loop_
_entity_poly.entity_id
_entity_poly.type
_entity_poly.pdbx_seq_one_letter_code
_entity_poly.pdbx_strand_id
1 'polypeptide(L)'
;MKRKVVFIALLSLAANAWAIDSGPSSKQQQQTETWLQLQPSAKAASPIPQTATPAERDLSLQRWLNSYSHEIPEFFEQEKGGKISDK
;
A
#
# COMPACT_ATOMS: atom_id res chain seq x y z
N MET A 1 -44.62 33.10 11.09
CA MET A 1 -44.25 32.43 9.82
C MET A 1 -42.87 32.86 9.30
N LYS A 2 -42.53 34.16 9.32
CA LYS A 2 -41.23 34.69 8.83
C LYS A 2 -39.98 34.02 9.41
N ARG A 3 -39.93 33.77 10.74
CA ARG A 3 -38.81 33.07 11.39
C ARG A 3 -38.60 31.64 10.88
N LYS A 4 -39.69 30.88 10.65
CA LYS A 4 -39.61 29.51 10.14
C LYS A 4 -39.07 29.48 8.71
N VAL A 5 -39.47 30.44 7.87
CA VAL A 5 -38.96 30.59 6.50
C VAL A 5 -37.47 30.91 6.50
N VAL A 6 -37.00 31.78 7.41
CA VAL A 6 -35.57 32.09 7.56
C VAL A 6 -34.76 30.88 7.99
N PHE A 7 -35.26 30.07 8.94
CA PHE A 7 -34.58 28.84 9.35
C PHE A 7 -34.50 27.80 8.23
N ILE A 8 -35.57 27.63 7.44
CA ILE A 8 -35.58 26.73 6.29
C ILE A 8 -34.61 27.21 5.21
N ALA A 9 -34.56 28.52 4.95
CA ALA A 9 -33.61 29.13 4.01
C ALA A 9 -32.15 28.96 4.45
N LEU A 10 -31.86 29.10 5.76
CA LEU A 10 -30.52 28.83 6.30
C LEU A 10 -30.13 27.35 6.17
N LEU A 11 -31.07 26.42 6.43
CA LEU A 11 -30.83 24.98 6.27
C LEU A 11 -30.54 24.61 4.81
N SER A 12 -31.25 25.20 3.85
CA SER A 12 -31.00 24.95 2.42
C SER A 12 -29.66 25.48 1.94
N LEU A 13 -29.09 26.51 2.59
CA LEU A 13 -27.79 27.05 2.24
C LEU A 13 -26.64 26.09 2.59
N ALA A 14 -26.80 25.31 3.66
CA ALA A 14 -25.84 24.29 4.09
C ALA A 14 -25.89 22.99 3.26
N ALA A 15 -26.94 22.79 2.45
CA ALA A 15 -27.12 21.58 1.65
C ALA A 15 -26.25 21.54 0.38
N ASN A 16 -25.56 22.64 0.03
CA ASN A 16 -24.68 22.72 -1.14
C ASN A 16 -23.25 22.22 -0.87
N ALA A 17 -22.99 21.65 0.31
CA ALA A 17 -21.73 20.96 0.60
C ALA A 17 -21.73 19.55 -0.01
N TRP A 18 -21.87 19.47 -1.34
CA TRP A 18 -21.49 18.29 -2.10
C TRP A 18 -19.97 18.30 -2.23
N ALA A 19 -19.29 17.81 -1.19
CA ALA A 19 -17.89 17.50 -1.31
C ALA A 19 -17.75 16.26 -2.19
N ILE A 20 -16.92 16.39 -3.23
CA ILE A 20 -16.45 15.39 -4.20
C ILE A 20 -17.14 15.52 -5.57
N ASP A 21 -16.39 16.06 -6.52
CA ASP A 21 -16.68 15.95 -7.95
C ASP A 21 -16.82 14.48 -8.35
N SER A 22 -17.82 14.16 -9.18
CA SER A 22 -18.00 12.79 -9.66
C SER A 22 -16.89 12.41 -10.65
N GLY A 23 -15.82 11.81 -10.14
CA GLY A 23 -14.76 11.20 -10.93
C GLY A 23 -13.36 11.74 -10.61
N PRO A 24 -12.32 11.08 -11.14
CA PRO A 24 -10.95 11.50 -10.89
C PRO A 24 -10.73 12.91 -11.47
N SER A 25 -10.24 13.84 -10.65
CA SER A 25 -10.02 15.24 -11.08
C SER A 25 -8.96 15.37 -12.21
N SER A 26 -8.18 14.30 -12.44
CA SER A 26 -7.16 14.20 -13.47
C SER A 26 -6.83 12.74 -13.80
N LYS A 27 -6.15 12.51 -14.93
CA LYS A 27 -5.65 11.17 -15.32
C LYS A 27 -4.69 10.58 -14.28
N GLN A 28 -3.88 11.44 -13.65
CA GLN A 28 -2.94 11.05 -12.61
C GLN A 28 -3.69 10.58 -11.35
N GLN A 29 -4.72 11.31 -10.94
CA GLN A 29 -5.56 10.90 -9.80
C GLN A 29 -6.24 9.54 -10.06
N GLN A 30 -6.70 9.28 -11.28
CA GLN A 30 -7.29 7.99 -11.64
C GLN A 30 -6.32 6.82 -11.44
N GLN A 31 -5.05 7.00 -11.84
CA GLN A 31 -4.02 5.98 -11.61
C GLN A 31 -3.78 5.76 -10.12
N THR A 32 -3.66 6.84 -9.34
CA THR A 32 -3.51 6.77 -7.89
C THR A 32 -4.68 6.05 -7.21
N GLU A 33 -5.92 6.39 -7.57
CA GLU A 33 -7.12 5.71 -7.07
C GLU A 33 -7.14 4.23 -7.45
N THR A 34 -6.72 3.90 -8.67
CA THR A 34 -6.60 2.51 -9.12
C THR A 34 -5.61 1.73 -8.26
N TRP A 35 -4.44 2.31 -7.96
CA TRP A 35 -3.45 1.69 -7.07
C TRP A 35 -3.95 1.56 -5.63
N LEU A 36 -4.62 2.57 -5.10
CA LEU A 36 -5.23 2.55 -3.76
C LEU A 36 -6.31 1.47 -3.63
N GLN A 37 -7.07 1.22 -4.70
CA GLN A 37 -8.10 0.18 -4.70
C GLN A 37 -7.54 -1.22 -4.98
N LEU A 38 -6.39 -1.33 -5.66
CA LEU A 38 -5.81 -2.62 -6.05
C LEU A 38 -5.43 -3.49 -4.84
N GLN A 39 -4.80 -2.90 -3.82
CA GLN A 39 -4.36 -3.61 -2.63
C GLN A 39 -5.54 -4.21 -1.82
N PRO A 40 -6.56 -3.43 -1.38
CA PRO A 40 -7.67 -3.98 -0.60
C PRO A 40 -8.59 -4.88 -1.42
N SER A 41 -8.69 -4.69 -2.74
CA SER A 41 -9.56 -5.51 -3.58
C SER A 41 -9.01 -6.92 -3.85
N ALA A 42 -7.74 -7.17 -3.52
CA ALA A 42 -7.04 -8.43 -3.80
C ALA A 42 -7.11 -8.89 -5.27
N LYS A 43 -7.43 -7.99 -6.21
CA LYS A 43 -7.58 -8.32 -7.64
C LYS A 43 -6.28 -8.82 -8.29
N ALA A 44 -5.13 -8.41 -7.74
CA ALA A 44 -3.81 -8.87 -8.16
C ALA A 44 -3.19 -9.88 -7.18
N ALA A 45 -3.98 -10.46 -6.26
CA ALA A 45 -3.48 -11.51 -5.38
C ALA A 45 -3.13 -12.77 -6.20
N SER A 46 -2.06 -13.46 -5.80
CA SER A 46 -1.70 -14.75 -6.40
C SER A 46 -2.85 -15.75 -6.22
N PRO A 47 -3.26 -16.48 -7.27
CA PRO A 47 -4.27 -17.54 -7.15
C PRO A 47 -3.73 -18.76 -6.40
N ILE A 48 -2.41 -18.87 -6.23
CA ILE A 48 -1.75 -19.96 -5.53
C ILE A 48 -1.52 -19.50 -4.07
N PRO A 49 -2.23 -20.08 -3.08
CA PRO A 49 -1.99 -19.79 -1.68
C PRO A 49 -0.62 -20.31 -1.28
N GLN A 50 0.24 -19.44 -0.75
CA GLN A 50 1.51 -19.86 -0.17
C GLN A 50 1.27 -20.29 1.27
N THR A 51 1.13 -21.59 1.48
CA THR A 51 1.00 -22.17 2.83
C THR A 51 2.34 -22.72 3.28
N ALA A 52 2.82 -22.26 4.44
CA ALA A 52 3.94 -22.89 5.13
C ALA A 52 3.40 -23.88 6.17
N THR A 53 3.98 -25.08 6.22
CA THR A 53 3.77 -26.02 7.32
C THR A 53 4.36 -25.44 8.63
N PRO A 54 3.91 -25.89 9.81
CA PRO A 54 4.51 -25.45 11.07
C PRO A 54 6.04 -25.62 11.11
N ALA A 55 6.55 -26.77 10.63
CA ALA A 55 7.98 -27.04 10.57
C ALA A 55 8.74 -26.04 9.66
N GLU A 56 8.20 -25.69 8.49
CA GLU A 56 8.81 -24.68 7.62
C GLU A 56 8.80 -23.29 8.24
N ARG A 57 7.74 -22.93 8.97
CA ARG A 57 7.69 -21.68 9.74
C ARG A 57 8.80 -21.65 10.79
N ASP A 58 8.95 -22.72 11.57
CA ASP A 58 9.97 -22.81 12.61
C ASP A 58 11.38 -22.71 12.02
N LEU A 59 11.65 -23.40 10.90
CA LEU A 59 12.94 -23.30 10.20
C LEU A 59 13.20 -21.90 9.64
N SER A 60 12.17 -21.23 9.11
CA SER A 60 12.31 -19.84 8.65
C SER A 60 12.60 -18.88 9.81
N LEU A 61 11.97 -19.08 10.96
CA LEU A 61 12.21 -18.30 12.17
C LEU A 61 13.64 -18.54 12.68
N GLN A 62 14.08 -19.80 12.69
CA GLN A 62 15.44 -20.17 13.07
C GLN A 62 16.46 -19.52 12.13
N ARG A 63 16.23 -19.52 10.81
CA ARG A 63 17.10 -18.82 9.85
C ARG A 63 17.16 -17.32 10.13
N TRP A 64 16.02 -16.71 10.45
CA TRP A 64 15.98 -15.30 10.81
C TRP A 64 16.79 -15.01 12.06
N LEU A 65 16.65 -15.83 13.12
CA LEU A 65 17.47 -15.70 14.33
C LEU A 65 18.96 -15.88 14.03
N ASN A 66 19.32 -16.89 13.24
CA ASN A 66 20.71 -17.14 12.84
C ASN A 66 21.32 -15.99 12.02
N SER A 67 20.50 -15.19 11.33
CA SER A 67 21.00 -14.03 10.56
C SER A 67 21.65 -12.98 11.45
N TYR A 68 21.25 -12.89 12.72
CA TYR A 68 21.86 -11.98 13.71
C TYR A 68 23.17 -12.52 14.30
N SER A 69 23.48 -13.80 14.09
CA SER A 69 24.72 -14.42 14.59
C SER A 69 25.92 -14.09 13.71
N HIS A 70 25.71 -13.50 12.53
CA HIS A 70 26.79 -13.10 11.64
C HIS A 70 27.22 -11.67 11.97
N GLU A 71 28.51 -11.49 12.23
CA GLU A 71 29.09 -10.16 12.42
C GLU A 71 28.94 -9.33 11.15
N ILE A 72 28.63 -8.05 11.31
CA ILE A 72 28.62 -7.10 10.20
C ILE A 72 30.09 -6.87 9.81
N PRO A 73 30.50 -7.18 8.56
CA PRO A 73 31.87 -6.94 8.14
C PRO A 73 32.20 -5.45 8.21
N GLU A 74 33.38 -5.08 8.73
CA GLU A 74 33.85 -3.69 8.70
C GLU A 74 34.06 -3.19 7.26
N PHE A 75 34.42 -4.11 6.35
CA PHE A 75 34.63 -3.83 4.94
C PHE A 75 33.91 -4.86 4.08
N PHE A 76 33.24 -4.40 3.03
CA PHE A 76 32.67 -5.27 2.01
C PHE A 76 33.77 -5.65 1.02
N GLU A 77 34.06 -6.95 0.84
CA GLU A 77 35.03 -7.40 -0.16
C GLU A 77 34.54 -7.03 -1.57
N GLN A 78 35.26 -6.11 -2.22
CA GLN A 78 34.89 -5.54 -3.51
C GLN A 78 34.90 -6.59 -4.65
N GLU A 79 35.68 -7.66 -4.49
CA GLU A 79 35.79 -8.79 -5.44
C GLU A 79 34.69 -9.86 -5.26
N LYS A 80 33.85 -9.77 -4.22
CA LYS A 80 32.68 -10.66 -4.03
C LYS A 80 31.46 -10.23 -4.85
N GLY A 81 31.48 -9.05 -5.44
CA GLY A 81 30.49 -8.63 -6.42
C GLY A 81 30.61 -9.45 -7.70
N GLY A 82 29.48 -9.86 -8.29
CA GLY A 82 29.48 -10.60 -9.55
C GLY A 82 30.25 -9.85 -10.64
N LYS A 83 31.09 -10.56 -11.39
CA LYS A 83 31.84 -9.98 -12.52
C LYS A 83 30.89 -9.72 -13.68
N ILE A 84 30.79 -8.47 -14.10
CA ILE A 84 30.15 -8.13 -15.38
C ILE A 84 31.18 -8.48 -16.46
N SER A 85 30.87 -9.47 -17.32
CA SER A 85 31.68 -9.71 -18.51
C SER A 85 31.30 -8.65 -19.55
N ASP A 86 32.24 -7.78 -19.89
CA ASP A 86 32.08 -6.89 -21.03
C ASP A 86 32.11 -7.72 -22.32
N LYS A 87 31.10 -7.54 -23.17
CA LYS A 87 31.03 -8.09 -24.53
C LYS A 87 31.15 -6.97 -25.54
#